data_AF-A0A838CZX7-F1
#
_entry.id   AF-A0A838CZX7-F1
#
_cell.length_a   1.000
_cell.length_b   1.000
_cell.length_c   1.000
_cell.angle_alpha   90.00
_cell.angle_beta   90.00
_cell.angle_gamma   90.00
#
_symmetry.space_group_name_H-M   'P 1'
#
loop_
_entity.id
_entity.type
_entity.pdbx_description
1 polymer ?
#
loop_
_entity_poly.entity_id
_entity_poly.type
_entity_poly.pdbx_seq_one_letter_code
_entity_poly.pdbx_strand_id
1 'polypeptide(L)' 'MTAKEQLRQVIEELSEPQARTALTFIVERREDDPVLNLFERAPEDDEPRTPEEDAGADEARAEYERGDSIPLAQLRRELR' A
#
# COMPACT_ATOMS: atom_id res chain seq x y z
N MET A 1 17.91 -21.47 15.29
CA MET A 1 18.14 -20.44 14.27
C MET A 1 17.55 -19.14 14.77
N THR A 2 18.27 -18.03 14.60
CA THR A 2 17.80 -16.68 14.92
C THR A 2 17.03 -16.10 13.73
N ALA A 3 16.23 -15.05 13.98
CA ALA A 3 15.55 -14.33 12.90
C ALA A 3 16.52 -13.75 11.85
N LYS A 4 17.72 -13.34 12.26
CA LYS A 4 18.77 -12.86 11.35
C LYS A 4 19.32 -13.97 10.46
N GLU A 5 19.46 -15.18 10.98
CA GLU A 5 19.92 -16.35 10.23
C GLU A 5 18.85 -16.80 9.21
N GLN A 6 17.58 -16.85 9.63
CA GLN A 6 16.46 -17.16 8.74
C GLN A 6 16.33 -16.14 7.61
N LEU A 7 16.41 -14.84 7.93
CA LEU A 7 16.36 -13.77 6.93
C LEU A 7 17.50 -13.89 5.92
N ARG A 8 18.72 -14.18 6.39
CA ARG A 8 19.87 -14.37 5.49
C ARG A 8 19.62 -15.54 4.53
N GLN A 9 19.13 -16.67 5.02
CA GLN A 9 18.83 -17.83 4.17
C GLN A 9 17.79 -17.49 3.10
N VAL A 10 16.71 -16.80 3.48
CA VAL A 10 15.66 -16.37 2.52
C VAL A 10 16.22 -15.43 1.47
N ILE A 11 17.08 -14.47 1.84
CA ILE A 11 17.67 -13.50 0.90
C ILE A 11 18.50 -14.20 -0.18
N GLU A 12 19.28 -15.24 0.18
CA GLU A 12 20.11 -15.98 -0.79
C GLU A 12 19.27 -16.75 -1.83
N GLU A 13 18.02 -17.06 -1.51
CA GLU A 13 17.09 -17.78 -2.40
C GLU A 13 16.31 -16.83 -3.33
N LEU A 14 16.38 -15.51 -3.12
CA LEU A 14 15.66 -14.53 -3.93
C LEU A 14 16.36 -14.28 -5.27
N SER A 15 15.57 -14.06 -6.32
CA SER A 15 16.08 -13.45 -7.54
C SER A 15 16.45 -11.98 -7.32
N GLU A 16 17.32 -11.42 -8.15
CA GLU A 16 17.76 -10.02 -8.06
C GLU A 16 16.58 -9.00 -8.02
N PRO A 17 15.50 -9.15 -8.82
CA PRO A 17 14.33 -8.28 -8.70
C PRO A 17 13.61 -8.39 -7.34
N GLN A 18 13.46 -9.61 -6.82
CA GLN A 18 12.82 -9.85 -5.52
C GLN A 18 13.68 -9.30 -4.38
N ALA A 19 15.00 -9.49 -4.45
CA ALA A 19 15.95 -8.94 -3.49
C ALA A 19 15.90 -7.41 -3.47
N ARG A 20 15.78 -6.77 -4.65
CA ARG A 20 15.61 -5.31 -4.76
C ARG A 20 14.33 -4.84 -4.07
N THR A 21 13.19 -5.48 -4.34
CA THR A 21 11.92 -5.13 -3.67
C THR A 21 12.00 -5.32 -2.15
N ALA A 22 12.58 -6.43 -1.69
CA ALA A 22 12.76 -6.70 -0.27
C ALA A 22 13.69 -5.66 0.40
N LEU A 23 14.78 -5.27 -0.27
CA LEU A 23 15.70 -4.24 0.22
C LEU A 23 15.01 -2.89 0.34
N THR A 24 14.24 -2.47 -0.68
CA THR A 24 13.46 -1.23 -0.63
C THR A 24 12.52 -1.23 0.58
N PHE A 25 11.75 -2.30 0.78
CA PHE A 25 10.84 -2.40 1.92
C PHE A 25 11.55 -2.30 3.28
N ILE A 26 12.71 -2.96 3.43
CA ILE A 26 13.48 -2.93 4.68
C ILE A 26 14.08 -1.54 4.93
N VAL A 27 14.54 -0.86 3.88
CA VAL A 27 15.14 0.48 3.97
C VAL A 27 14.07 1.53 4.23
N GLU A 28 12.94 1.50 3.52
CA GLU A 28 11.82 2.43 3.71
C GLU A 28 11.24 2.35 5.12
N ARG A 29 11.21 1.16 5.72
CA ARG A 29 10.80 0.99 7.14
C ARG A 29 11.87 1.38 8.16
N ARG A 30 13.12 1.54 7.72
CA ARG A 30 14.23 2.00 8.59
C ARG A 30 14.38 3.50 8.59
N GLU A 31 14.10 4.14 7.47
CA GLU A 31 13.91 5.58 7.45
C GLU A 31 12.62 5.83 8.23
N ASP A 32 12.64 6.68 9.25
CA ASP A 32 11.46 7.03 10.05
C ASP A 32 10.46 7.80 9.18
N ASP A 33 9.82 7.14 8.22
CA ASP A 33 8.76 7.74 7.41
C ASP A 33 7.60 8.08 8.36
N PRO A 34 7.33 9.37 8.60
CA PRO A 34 6.35 9.79 9.59
C PRO A 34 4.93 9.42 9.16
N VAL A 35 4.67 9.29 7.86
CA VAL A 35 3.37 8.91 7.30
C VAL A 35 3.16 7.41 7.46
N LEU A 36 4.16 6.60 7.11
CA LEU A 36 4.09 5.15 7.30
C LEU A 36 3.92 4.80 8.78
N ASN A 37 4.71 5.42 9.65
CA ASN A 37 4.61 5.23 11.10
C ASN A 37 3.25 5.63 11.66
N LEU A 38 2.62 6.69 11.12
CA LEU A 38 1.28 7.12 11.51
C LEU A 38 0.26 6.03 11.16
N PHE A 39 0.28 5.51 9.94
CA PHE A 39 -0.66 4.47 9.51
C PHE A 39 -0.45 3.14 10.24
N GLU A 40 0.80 2.75 10.51
CA GLU A 40 1.09 1.48 11.21
C GLU A 40 0.69 1.50 12.69
N ARG A 41 0.59 2.68 13.29
CA ARG A 41 0.19 2.87 14.70
C ARG A 41 -1.22 3.41 14.85
N ALA A 42 -1.91 3.66 13.73
CA ALA A 42 -3.30 4.08 13.77
C ALA A 42 -4.12 2.94 14.40
N PRO A 43 -5.07 3.26 15.29
CA PRO A 43 -6.05 2.28 15.73
C PRO A 43 -6.83 1.75 14.52
N GLU A 44 -7.36 0.52 14.64
CA GLU A 44 -8.31 0.00 13.67
C GLU A 44 -9.51 0.95 13.56
N ASP A 45 -9.97 1.19 12.33
CA ASP A 45 -11.15 2.01 12.07
C ASP A 45 -12.41 1.15 12.22
N ASP A 46 -12.95 1.17 13.43
CA ASP A 46 -14.15 0.42 13.84
C ASP A 46 -15.45 1.23 13.69
N GLU A 47 -15.42 2.38 13.00
CA GLU A 47 -16.62 3.18 12.80
C GLU A 47 -17.67 2.42 11.97
N PRO A 48 -18.95 2.36 12.41
CA PRO A 48 -19.99 1.71 11.64
C PRO A 48 -20.17 2.39 10.29
N ARG A 49 -20.06 1.61 9.21
CA ARG A 49 -20.33 2.09 7.86
C ARG A 49 -21.83 2.31 7.66
N THR A 50 -22.15 3.39 6.97
CA THR A 50 -23.51 3.68 6.50
C THR A 50 -23.81 2.92 5.19
N PRO A 51 -25.08 2.62 4.89
CA PRO A 51 -25.46 2.03 3.61
C PRO A 51 -25.01 2.87 2.40
N GLU A 52 -25.00 4.19 2.53
CA GLU A 52 -24.56 5.12 1.48
C GLU A 52 -23.06 5.00 1.21
N GLU A 53 -22.24 4.85 2.25
CA GLU A 53 -20.79 4.65 2.11
C GLU A 53 -20.46 3.32 1.44
N ASP A 54 -21.15 2.24 1.83
CA ASP A 54 -20.98 0.93 1.21
C ASP A 54 -21.39 0.95 -0.27
N ALA A 55 -22.51 1.60 -0.60
CA ALA A 55 -22.96 1.75 -1.98
C ALA A 55 -21.95 2.54 -2.84
N GLY A 56 -21.37 3.62 -2.30
CA GLY A 56 -20.35 4.40 -2.99
C GLY A 56 -19.06 3.61 -3.22
N ALA A 57 -18.64 2.79 -2.25
CA ALA A 57 -17.48 1.92 -2.40
C ALA A 57 -17.70 0.86 -3.49
N ASP A 58 -18.89 0.25 -3.53
CA ASP A 58 -19.28 -0.73 -4.55
C ASP A 58 -19.33 -0.10 -5.96
N GLU A 59 -19.88 1.11 -6.08
CA GLU A 59 -19.91 1.86 -7.34
C GLU A 59 -18.50 2.16 -7.85
N ALA A 60 -17.63 2.72 -7.01
CA ALA A 60 -16.25 3.03 -7.36
C ALA A 60 -15.47 1.77 -7.76
N ARG A 61 -15.73 0.64 -7.09
CA ARG A 61 -15.13 -0.64 -7.44
C ARG A 61 -15.55 -1.10 -8.84
N ALA A 62 -16.84 -0.97 -9.15
CA ALA A 62 -17.37 -1.35 -10.46
C ALA A 62 -16.84 -0.45 -11.58
N GLU A 63 -16.68 0.86 -11.35
CA GLU A 63 -16.03 1.79 -12.28
C GLU A 63 -14.58 1.40 -12.57
N TYR A 64 -13.81 1.11 -11.52
CA TYR A 64 -12.43 0.63 -11.66
C TYR A 64 -12.35 -0.64 -12.51
N GLU A 65 -13.23 -1.61 -12.27
CA GLU A 65 -13.26 -2.88 -13.01
C GLU A 65 -13.65 -2.70 -14.48
N ARG A 66 -14.44 -1.68 -14.81
CA ARG A 66 -14.74 -1.29 -16.20
C ARG A 66 -13.63 -0.48 -16.86
N GLY A 67 -12.65 0.00 -16.08
CA GLY A 67 -11.62 0.91 -16.57
C GLY A 67 -12.09 2.34 -16.73
N ASP A 68 -13.21 2.71 -16.10
CA ASP A 68 -13.81 4.06 -16.11
C ASP A 68 -12.98 5.01 -15.23
N SER A 69 -11.73 5.28 -15.64
CA SER A 69 -10.77 6.12 -14.92
C SER A 69 -10.25 7.24 -15.80
N ILE A 70 -9.87 8.36 -15.18
CA ILE A 70 -9.22 9.47 -15.89
C ILE A 70 -7.69 9.42 -15.72
N PRO A 71 -6.90 9.83 -16.73
CA PRO A 71 -5.47 9.96 -16.56
C PRO A 71 -5.10 10.99 -15.49
N LEU A 72 -4.03 10.73 -14.73
CA LEU A 72 -3.55 11.63 -13.68
C LEU A 72 -3.29 13.08 -14.17
N ALA A 73 -2.83 13.23 -15.41
CA ALA A 73 -2.60 14.54 -16.02
C ALA A 73 -3.90 15.34 -16.21
N GLN A 74 -5.02 14.65 -16.50
CA GLN A 74 -6.34 15.27 -16.59
C GLN A 74 -6.84 15.70 -15.20
N LEU A 75 -6.79 14.79 -14.22
CA LEU A 75 -7.22 15.10 -12.84
C LEU A 75 -6.50 16.34 -12.27
N ARG A 76 -5.17 16.43 -12.47
CA ARG A 76 -4.37 17.59 -12.02
C ARG A 76 -4.75 18.91 -12.67
N ARG A 77 -5.31 18.89 -13.87
CA ARG A 77 -5.78 20.08 -14.58
C ARG A 77 -7.13 20.56 -14.04
N GLU A 78 -8.01 19.63 -13.67
CA GLU A 78 -9.36 19.92 -13.19
C GLU A 78 -9.38 20.41 -11.73
N LEU A 79 -8.44 19.94 -10.89
CA LEU A 79 -8.32 20.33 -9.47
C LEU A 79 -7.48 21.59 -9.22
N ARG A 80 -7.16 22.37 -10.26
CA ARG A 80 -6.27 23.56 -10.18
C ARG A 80 -7.03 24.88 -10.16
#